data_AF-A0A2S9FTH6-F1
#
_entry.id   AF-A0A2S9FTH6-F1
#
_cell.length_a   1.000
_cell.length_b   1.000
_cell.length_c   1.000
_cell.angle_alpha   90.00
_cell.angle_beta   90.00
_cell.angle_gamma   90.00
#
_symmetry.space_group_name_H-M   'P 1'
#
loop_
_entity.id
_entity.type
_entity.pdbx_description
1 polymer ?
#
loop_
_entity_poly.entity_id
_entity_poly.type
_entity_poly.pdbx_seq_one_letter_code
_entity_poly.pdbx_strand_id
1 'polypeptide(L)'
;SLTKLAEAERPGVPLLAQGHSFGSIVTLFGLLDEPGRYRAAIISGAPLIAVPELVDTDTSLDLDLDWLSADPFYLDSLENDPLAFADADG
;
A
#
# COMPACT_ATOMS: atom_id res chain seq x y z
N SER A 1 14.14 -7.74 5.30
CA SER A 1 13.27 -6.61 4.90
C SER A 1 14.10 -5.36 4.71
N LEU A 2 13.63 -4.39 3.92
CA LEU A 2 14.30 -3.10 3.68
C LEU A 2 14.68 -2.38 4.98
N THR A 3 13.82 -2.39 5.99
CA THR A 3 14.11 -1.84 7.32
C THR A 3 15.31 -2.49 8.01
N LYS A 4 15.51 -3.83 7.89
CA LYS A 4 16.67 -4.50 8.50
C LYS A 4 17.98 -4.10 7.81
N LEU A 5 17.93 -3.90 6.48
CA LEU A 5 19.08 -3.39 5.72
C LEU A 5 19.39 -1.94 6.12
N ALA A 6 18.38 -1.09 6.24
CA ALA A 6 18.57 0.30 6.67
C ALA A 6 19.20 0.40 8.06
N GLU A 7 18.76 -0.43 9.01
CA GLU A 7 19.36 -0.51 10.36
C GLU A 7 20.81 -1.00 10.35
N ALA A 8 21.12 -1.99 9.51
CA ALA A 8 22.47 -2.54 9.39
C ALA A 8 23.45 -1.55 8.75
N GLU A 9 23.04 -0.90 7.66
CA GLU A 9 23.87 0.07 6.91
C GLU A 9 23.98 1.42 7.63
N ARG A 10 22.96 1.82 8.40
CA ARG A 10 22.95 3.09 9.14
C ARG A 10 22.23 2.97 10.48
N PRO A 11 22.92 2.47 11.52
CA PRO A 11 22.34 2.35 12.86
C PRO A 11 21.81 3.70 13.38
N GLY A 12 20.61 3.68 13.96
CA GLY A 12 19.98 4.86 14.57
C GLY A 12 19.28 5.81 13.59
N VAL A 13 19.22 5.51 12.29
CA VAL A 13 18.37 6.26 11.37
C VAL A 13 16.89 6.08 11.75
N PRO A 14 16.11 7.16 11.93
CA PRO A 14 14.71 7.02 12.29
C PRO A 14 13.92 6.43 11.12
N LEU A 15 13.16 5.38 11.39
CA LEU A 15 12.27 4.74 10.42
C LEU A 15 10.84 5.25 10.59
N LEU A 16 10.17 5.55 9.48
CA LEU A 16 8.74 5.87 9.43
C LEU A 16 8.02 4.80 8.63
N ALA A 17 6.85 4.39 9.09
CA ALA A 17 5.96 3.52 8.34
C ALA A 17 4.93 4.36 7.56
N GLN A 18 4.58 3.96 6.35
CA GLN A 18 3.52 4.61 5.57
C GLN A 18 2.59 3.56 4.99
N GLY A 19 1.29 3.77 5.18
CA GLY A 19 0.25 2.97 4.57
C GLY A 19 -0.79 3.86 3.87
N HIS A 20 -1.14 3.50 2.64
CA HIS A 20 -2.22 4.10 1.86
C HIS A 20 -3.25 3.03 1.47
N SER A 21 -4.55 3.36 1.47
CA SER A 21 -5.63 2.43 1.11
C SER A 21 -5.53 1.12 1.93
N PHE A 22 -5.57 -0.06 1.33
CA PHE A 22 -5.37 -1.33 2.04
C PHE A 22 -4.02 -1.40 2.80
N GLY A 23 -2.97 -0.77 2.26
CA GLY A 23 -1.68 -0.65 2.92
C GLY A 23 -1.74 0.09 4.27
N SER A 24 -2.77 0.90 4.51
CA SER A 24 -3.02 1.50 5.83
C SER A 24 -3.35 0.45 6.89
N ILE A 25 -4.13 -0.57 6.54
CA ILE A 25 -4.53 -1.66 7.45
C ILE A 25 -3.30 -2.48 7.81
N VAL A 26 -2.52 -2.91 6.79
CA VAL A 26 -1.27 -3.65 6.99
C VAL A 26 -0.30 -2.86 7.87
N THR A 27 -0.16 -1.55 7.62
CA THR A 27 0.72 -0.69 8.40
C THR A 27 0.25 -0.58 9.85
N LEU A 28 -1.05 -0.40 10.09
CA LEU A 28 -1.62 -0.33 11.44
C LEU A 28 -1.37 -1.62 12.24
N PHE A 29 -1.63 -2.79 11.66
CA PHE A 29 -1.36 -4.07 12.34
C PHE A 29 0.14 -4.28 12.59
N GLY A 30 1.01 -3.91 11.65
CA GLY A 30 2.46 -3.95 11.85
C GLY A 30 2.94 -3.05 13.00
N LEU A 31 2.35 -1.86 13.15
CA LEU A 31 2.66 -0.95 14.26
C LEU A 31 2.17 -1.47 15.61
N LEU A 32 1.04 -2.20 15.63
CA LEU A 32 0.54 -2.85 16.84
C LEU A 32 1.42 -4.03 17.27
N ASP A 33 1.96 -4.78 16.30
CA ASP A 33 2.84 -5.93 16.55
C ASP A 33 4.24 -5.49 17.01
N GLU A 34 4.81 -4.43 16.40
CA GLU A 34 6.15 -3.90 16.71
C GLU A 34 6.14 -2.38 17.03
N PRO A 35 5.53 -1.93 18.15
CA PRO A 35 5.29 -0.50 18.42
C PRO A 35 6.56 0.33 18.63
N GLY A 36 7.69 -0.29 18.96
CA GLY A 36 8.97 0.39 19.18
C GLY A 36 9.83 0.55 17.91
N ARG A 37 9.46 -0.10 16.81
CA ARG A 37 10.29 -0.19 15.61
C ARG A 37 10.29 1.08 14.77
N TYR A 38 9.16 1.76 14.70
CA TYR A 38 8.98 2.96 13.90
C TYR A 38 8.82 4.19 14.80
N ARG A 39 9.47 5.29 14.41
CA ARG A 39 9.41 6.57 15.14
C ARG A 39 8.03 7.22 15.05
N ALA A 40 7.38 7.04 13.90
CA ALA A 40 6.07 7.57 13.55
C ALA A 40 5.49 6.79 12.35
N ALA A 41 4.21 7.03 12.07
CA ALA A 41 3.55 6.48 10.88
C ALA A 41 2.65 7.50 10.18
N ILE A 42 2.50 7.33 8.87
CA ILE A 42 1.61 8.10 8.01
C ILE A 42 0.53 7.17 7.49
N ILE A 43 -0.71 7.46 7.86
CA ILE A 43 -1.88 6.70 7.44
C ILE A 43 -2.72 7.60 6.52
N SER A 44 -2.99 7.12 5.31
CA SER A 44 -3.79 7.86 4.31
C SER A 44 -4.74 6.91 3.57
N GLY A 45 -5.84 7.45 3.05
CA GLY A 45 -6.83 6.66 2.30
C GLY A 45 -7.41 5.48 3.08
N ALA A 46 -7.31 5.46 4.41
CA ALA A 46 -7.74 4.33 5.20
C ALA A 46 -9.26 4.18 5.13
N PRO A 47 -9.79 2.97 4.85
CA PRO A 47 -11.21 2.70 4.92
C PRO A 47 -11.63 2.63 6.40
N LEU A 48 -11.75 3.79 7.05
CA LEU A 48 -12.10 3.93 8.48
C LEU A 48 -13.55 3.56 8.79
N ILE A 49 -14.36 3.40 7.74
CA ILE A 49 -15.72 2.89 7.79
C ILE A 49 -15.69 1.59 6.99
N ALA A 50 -16.41 0.57 7.46
CA ALA A 50 -16.63 -0.65 6.69
C ALA A 50 -17.28 -0.26 5.36
N VAL A 51 -16.48 -0.30 4.30
CA VAL A 51 -16.94 -0.21 2.91
C VAL A 51 -17.56 -1.58 2.62
N PRO A 52 -18.88 -1.69 2.37
CA PRO A 52 -19.54 -2.97 2.15
C PRO A 52 -18.82 -3.88 1.14
N GLU A 53 -18.21 -3.27 0.12
CA GLU A 53 -17.43 -3.91 -0.93
C GLU A 53 -16.10 -4.52 -0.42
N LEU A 54 -15.55 -4.03 0.70
CA LEU A 54 -14.39 -4.62 1.38
C LEU A 54 -14.76 -5.65 2.46
N VAL A 55 -16.06 -5.83 2.73
CA VAL A 55 -16.59 -6.90 3.58
C VAL A 55 -16.84 -8.17 2.75
N ASP A 56 -16.88 -8.04 1.42
CA ASP A 56 -16.98 -9.18 0.53
C ASP A 56 -15.73 -10.06 0.62
N THR A 57 -15.94 -11.38 0.64
CA THR A 57 -14.89 -12.39 0.59
C THR A 57 -14.32 -12.59 -0.81
N ASP A 58 -14.97 -12.01 -1.82
CA ASP A 58 -14.39 -11.88 -3.15
C ASP A 58 -13.31 -10.79 -3.15
N THR A 59 -12.05 -11.21 -3.16
CA THR A 59 -10.89 -10.31 -3.21
C THR A 59 -10.56 -9.84 -4.62
N SER A 60 -11.38 -10.16 -5.62
CA SER A 60 -11.22 -9.59 -6.96
C SER A 60 -11.47 -8.08 -6.90
N LEU A 61 -10.38 -7.33 -6.89
CA LEU A 61 -10.42 -5.88 -7.01
C LEU A 61 -10.34 -5.55 -8.49
N ASP A 62 -11.50 -5.25 -9.09
CA ASP A 62 -11.54 -4.66 -10.43
C ASP A 62 -11.04 -3.21 -10.32
N LEU A 63 -9.76 -3.02 -10.58
CA LEU A 63 -9.08 -1.72 -10.52
C LEU A 63 -9.37 -0.97 -11.81
N ASP A 64 -10.37 -0.08 -11.77
CA ASP A 64 -10.57 0.89 -12.84
C ASP A 64 -9.40 1.88 -12.88
N LEU A 65 -8.65 1.88 -13.98
CA LEU A 65 -7.45 2.71 -14.14
C LEU A 65 -7.75 4.21 -14.06
N ASP A 66 -8.98 4.63 -14.41
CA ASP A 66 -9.43 6.03 -14.30
C ASP A 66 -9.39 6.53 -12.84
N TRP A 67 -9.37 5.63 -11.85
CA TRP A 67 -9.21 5.97 -10.44
C TRP A 67 -7.77 6.37 -10.08
N LEU A 68 -6.78 5.93 -10.86
CA LEU A 68 -5.36 6.20 -10.63
C LEU A 68 -4.94 7.55 -11.21
N SER A 69 -5.52 7.95 -12.35
CA SER A 69 -5.17 9.19 -13.04
C SER A 69 -6.23 9.59 -14.07
N ALA A 70 -6.30 10.88 -14.40
CA ALA A 70 -7.06 11.39 -15.53
C ALA A 70 -6.18 11.68 -16.76
N ASP A 71 -4.87 11.42 -16.69
CA ASP A 71 -3.93 11.62 -17.79
C ASP A 71 -3.96 10.43 -18.75
N PRO A 72 -4.43 10.62 -20.01
CA PRO A 72 -4.54 9.53 -20.98
C PRO A 72 -3.21 8.85 -21.30
N PHE A 73 -2.09 9.58 -21.23
CA PHE A 73 -0.77 8.99 -21.50
C PHE A 73 -0.33 8.07 -20.36
N TYR A 74 -0.62 8.45 -19.11
CA TYR A 74 -0.33 7.63 -17.95
C TYR A 74 -1.18 6.35 -17.94
N LEU A 75 -2.46 6.46 -18.30
CA LEU A 75 -3.37 5.32 -18.39
C LEU A 75 -2.93 4.34 -19.51
N ASP A 76 -2.60 4.86 -20.70
CA ASP A 76 -2.06 4.06 -21.82
C ASP A 76 -0.77 3.32 -21.43
N SER A 77 0.09 3.99 -20.66
CA SER A 77 1.33 3.41 -20.15
C SER A 77 1.09 2.29 -19.13
N LEU A 78 -0.04 2.27 -18.41
CA LEU A 78 -0.39 1.18 -17.50
C LEU A 78 -1.07 0.02 -18.23
N GLU A 79 -1.97 0.32 -19.17
CA GLU A 79 -2.69 -0.70 -19.95
C GLU A 79 -1.76 -1.52 -20.85
N ASN A 80 -0.76 -0.87 -21.44
CA ASN A 80 0.15 -1.50 -22.40
C ASN A 80 1.52 -1.85 -21.82
N ASP A 81 1.74 -1.72 -20.51
CA ASP A 81 2.99 -2.15 -19.88
C ASP A 81 2.99 -3.68 -19.69
N PRO A 82 3.88 -4.42 -20.36
CA PRO A 82 4.00 -5.87 -20.20
C PRO A 82 4.44 -6.32 -18.80
N LEU A 83 4.80 -5.36 -17.93
CA LEU A 83 5.14 -5.56 -16.52
C LEU A 83 4.10 -4.95 -15.57
N ALA A 84 2.98 -4.42 -16.08
CA ALA A 84 1.92 -3.90 -15.22
C ALA A 84 1.29 -5.03 -14.39
N PHE A 85 1.17 -4.80 -13.09
CA PHE A 85 0.46 -5.67 -12.16
C PHE A 85 -1.04 -5.36 -12.18
N ALA A 86 -1.65 -5.39 -13.37
CA ALA A 86 -3.07 -5.06 -13.58
C ALA A 86 -4.00 -6.24 -13.26
N ASP A 87 -3.53 -7.47 -13.43
CA ASP A 87 -4.27 -8.67 -13.03
C ASP A 87 -3.85 -9.08 -11.62
N ALA A 88 -4.81 -9.04 -10.70
CA ALA A 88 -4.66 -9.56 -9.34
C ALA A 88 -4.89 -11.08 -9.31
N ASP A 89 -4.32 -11.83 -10.25
CA ASP A 89 -4.24 -13.29 -10.20
C ASP A 89 -2.81 -13.71 -10.60
N GLY A 90 -2.21 -14.56 -9.76
CA GLY A 90 -0.81 -15.00 -9.90
C GLY A 90 -0.53 -15.92 -11.08
#